data_AF-A0A918B316-F1
#
_entry.id   AF-A0A918B316-F1
#
_cell.length_a   1.000
_cell.length_b   1.000
_cell.length_c   1.000
_cell.angle_alpha   90.00
_cell.angle_beta   90.00
_cell.angle_gamma   90.00
#
_symmetry.space_group_name_H-M   'P 1'
#
loop_
_entity.id
_entity.type
_entity.pdbx_description
1 polymer ?
#
loop_
_entity_poly.entity_id
_entity_poly.type
_entity_poly.pdbx_seq_one_letter_code
_entity_poly.pdbx_strand_id
1 'polypeptide(L)'
;MKTRRTLATAVAAAVIAPVALLAASPASAATVTPPPARPAVSASPSPDTFGKGPSVADLEKAVAEARKAYDAAVAAKEAAYKELEKALDGPTAESLAYDAAKKEADAATAAHTAAVKALDEAKAKLAGLGGTATPEERAAAEKAVKDAQAAADAAATAKTAADGKLDAAGDAYDDMRVAAARAYSLTQQAVEKARTDLAAAEKALADAKKDEEDDGMCEGDDALVAELTGLPAKVTAGTTVDLTVRVTNDTDEAVDRAYGQILLAPGGKELASLFDLQYATSASAKWRDVDSWGVAVNVGALKSGAHADFRLRLKPAASLKDWSGRIEVSGWYERGDDCGANTTLKAHKFQVVAAPVASPSPTPSPTPSSGPSPQGGTTTTPVGTTTTTTTAGTLAKTGSSDALHGLALASGTAVLLGAGAVFATRRRRATDA
;
A
#
# COMPACT_ATOMS: atom_id res chain seq x y z
N MET A 1 7.64 23.96 -29.68
CA MET A 1 7.57 23.41 -28.30
C MET A 1 6.60 22.23 -28.32
N LYS A 2 6.92 21.09 -27.70
CA LYS A 2 5.99 19.95 -27.55
C LYS A 2 6.00 19.50 -26.08
N THR A 3 4.82 19.35 -25.49
CA THR A 3 4.64 18.99 -24.07
C THR A 3 4.93 17.52 -23.83
N ARG A 4 5.85 17.22 -22.90
CA ARG A 4 6.06 15.85 -22.39
C ARG A 4 4.90 15.50 -21.45
N ARG A 5 4.27 14.34 -21.62
CA ARG A 5 3.42 13.71 -20.61
C ARG A 5 4.09 12.42 -20.15
N THR A 6 4.73 12.49 -18.98
CA THR A 6 5.17 11.30 -18.24
C THR A 6 3.99 10.74 -17.47
N LEU A 7 3.55 9.52 -17.81
CA LEU A 7 2.68 8.74 -16.94
C LEU A 7 3.55 8.08 -15.86
N ALA A 8 3.10 8.14 -14.62
CA ALA A 8 3.76 7.53 -13.47
C ALA A 8 2.82 6.49 -12.86
N THR A 9 3.17 5.20 -12.98
CA THR A 9 2.40 4.09 -12.44
C THR A 9 2.64 3.96 -10.93
N ALA A 10 1.70 4.48 -10.14
CA ALA A 10 1.70 4.31 -8.69
C ALA A 10 0.95 3.02 -8.31
N VAL A 11 1.67 1.98 -7.89
CA VAL A 11 1.08 0.72 -7.43
C VAL A 11 0.55 0.87 -6.00
N ALA A 12 -0.77 1.00 -5.85
CA ALA A 12 -1.43 1.12 -4.55
C ALA A 12 -1.90 -0.25 -4.02
N ALA A 13 -1.02 -0.95 -3.31
CA ALA A 13 -1.40 -2.17 -2.58
C ALA A 13 -2.20 -1.81 -1.32
N ALA A 14 -3.53 -1.81 -1.41
CA ALA A 14 -4.42 -1.51 -0.28
C ALA A 14 -4.54 -2.70 0.69
N VAL A 15 -4.44 -2.42 2.00
CA VAL A 15 -4.42 -3.44 3.06
C VAL A 15 -5.83 -3.96 3.36
N ILE A 16 -6.01 -5.29 3.32
CA ILE A 16 -7.19 -5.94 3.89
C ILE A 16 -7.05 -5.92 5.42
N ALA A 17 -7.67 -4.93 6.06
CA ALA A 17 -7.78 -4.85 7.51
C ALA A 17 -9.06 -5.55 8.00
N PRO A 18 -8.99 -6.62 8.81
CA PRO A 18 -10.18 -7.16 9.47
C PRO A 18 -10.63 -6.20 10.57
N VAL A 19 -11.89 -5.77 10.53
CA VAL A 19 -12.49 -4.95 11.59
C VAL A 19 -12.67 -5.82 12.85
N ALA A 20 -11.74 -5.72 13.78
CA ALA A 20 -11.81 -6.41 15.07
C ALA A 20 -12.79 -5.69 16.00
N LEU A 21 -13.88 -6.37 16.35
CA LEU A 21 -14.84 -5.90 17.35
C LEU A 21 -14.21 -5.92 18.75
N LEU A 22 -14.20 -4.78 19.42
CA LEU A 22 -13.99 -4.70 20.87
C LEU A 22 -15.34 -4.76 21.59
N ALA A 23 -15.58 -5.86 22.31
CA ALA A 23 -16.63 -5.99 23.31
C ALA A 23 -16.14 -6.95 24.42
N ALA A 24 -16.55 -6.70 25.67
CA ALA A 24 -16.02 -7.42 26.82
C ALA A 24 -16.76 -8.74 27.12
N SER A 25 -16.02 -9.71 27.69
CA SER A 25 -16.53 -10.97 28.22
C SER A 25 -17.15 -10.77 29.63
N PRO A 26 -18.00 -11.68 30.16
CA PRO A 26 -17.50 -13.00 30.59
C PRO A 26 -18.43 -14.22 30.36
N ALA A 27 -17.80 -15.39 30.47
CA ALA A 27 -18.37 -16.67 30.94
C ALA A 27 -19.58 -17.31 30.21
N SER A 28 -19.27 -18.17 29.23
CA SER A 28 -19.80 -19.56 29.20
C SER A 28 -18.87 -20.45 28.36
N ALA A 29 -18.62 -21.67 28.82
CA ALA A 29 -17.66 -22.58 28.19
C ALA A 29 -18.35 -23.63 27.31
N ALA A 30 -18.04 -23.63 26.01
CA ALA A 30 -18.33 -24.71 25.08
C ALA A 30 -17.08 -24.96 24.22
N THR A 31 -16.76 -26.23 23.97
CA THR A 31 -15.50 -26.63 23.31
C THR A 31 -15.53 -26.34 21.82
N VAL A 32 -14.61 -25.49 21.34
CA VAL A 32 -14.35 -25.29 19.91
C VAL A 32 -12.98 -25.90 19.57
N THR A 33 -12.96 -26.81 18.60
CA THR A 33 -11.78 -27.51 18.09
C THR A 33 -10.76 -26.51 17.50
N PRO A 34 -9.43 -26.71 17.68
CA PRO A 34 -8.44 -25.86 17.02
C PRO A 34 -8.61 -25.89 15.49
N PRO A 35 -8.46 -24.76 14.78
CA PRO A 35 -8.56 -24.71 13.33
C PRO A 35 -7.40 -25.50 12.69
N PRO A 36 -7.61 -26.11 11.49
CA PRO A 36 -6.56 -26.84 10.80
C PRO A 36 -5.38 -25.93 10.46
N ALA A 37 -4.18 -26.52 10.42
CA ALA A 37 -2.96 -25.81 10.05
C ALA A 37 -3.09 -25.21 8.64
N ARG A 38 -2.50 -24.02 8.45
CA ARG A 38 -2.47 -23.35 7.13
C ARG A 38 -1.77 -24.27 6.12
N PRO A 39 -2.27 -24.44 4.89
CA PRO A 39 -1.49 -25.06 3.83
C PRO A 39 -0.21 -24.27 3.62
N ALA A 40 0.92 -24.97 3.46
CA ALA A 40 2.21 -24.32 3.26
C ALA A 40 2.21 -23.55 1.94
N VAL A 41 2.63 -22.28 1.98
CA VAL A 41 2.84 -21.45 0.78
C VAL A 41 4.13 -21.83 0.06
N SER A 42 4.18 -23.08 -0.40
CA SER A 42 5.28 -23.68 -1.15
C SER A 42 4.98 -23.67 -2.65
N ALA A 43 4.86 -22.48 -3.21
CA ALA A 43 4.82 -22.24 -4.65
C ALA A 43 5.68 -21.01 -4.96
N SER A 44 6.88 -21.23 -5.50
CA SER A 44 7.60 -20.17 -6.22
C SER A 44 6.74 -19.71 -7.41
N PRO A 45 6.68 -18.41 -7.74
CA PRO A 45 5.88 -17.94 -8.87
C PRO A 45 6.39 -18.57 -10.17
N SER A 46 5.49 -19.20 -10.94
CA SER A 46 5.75 -19.59 -12.32
C SER A 46 6.07 -18.35 -13.17
N PRO A 47 6.92 -18.47 -14.21
CA PRO A 47 7.45 -17.31 -14.94
C PRO A 47 6.43 -16.56 -15.81
N ASP A 48 5.19 -17.02 -15.89
CA ASP A 48 4.21 -16.63 -16.91
C ASP A 48 3.44 -15.33 -16.61
N THR A 49 3.63 -14.73 -15.43
CA THR A 49 2.87 -13.53 -14.98
C THR A 49 3.66 -12.22 -15.00
N PHE A 50 4.72 -12.11 -15.80
CA PHE A 50 5.44 -10.85 -16.04
C PHE A 50 4.98 -10.17 -17.33
N GLY A 51 3.93 -9.33 -17.26
CA GLY A 51 3.65 -8.39 -18.35
C GLY A 51 2.22 -7.83 -18.46
N LYS A 52 1.18 -8.61 -18.15
CA LYS A 52 -0.20 -8.09 -18.14
C LYS A 52 -0.50 -7.33 -16.85
N GLY A 53 -1.26 -6.24 -16.98
CA GLY A 53 -2.01 -5.66 -15.86
C GLY A 53 -3.14 -6.60 -15.41
N PRO A 54 -3.95 -6.22 -14.40
CA PRO A 54 -5.17 -6.96 -14.09
C PRO A 54 -6.05 -7.06 -15.35
N SER A 55 -6.56 -8.25 -15.65
CA SER A 55 -7.43 -8.43 -16.83
C SER A 55 -8.76 -7.70 -16.64
N VAL A 56 -9.51 -7.48 -17.72
CA VAL A 56 -10.87 -6.93 -17.62
C VAL A 56 -11.75 -7.77 -16.67
N ALA A 57 -11.58 -9.10 -16.64
CA ALA A 57 -12.28 -9.97 -15.68
C ALA A 57 -11.84 -9.74 -14.22
N ASP A 58 -10.55 -9.47 -13.96
CA ASP A 58 -10.07 -9.10 -12.63
C ASP A 58 -10.60 -7.73 -12.19
N LEU A 59 -10.74 -6.79 -13.14
CA LEU A 59 -11.28 -5.45 -12.89
C LEU A 59 -12.80 -5.47 -12.67
N GLU A 60 -13.56 -6.28 -13.41
CA GLU A 60 -14.98 -6.51 -13.15
C GLU A 60 -15.21 -7.14 -11.77
N LYS A 61 -14.36 -8.09 -11.38
CA LYS A 61 -14.36 -8.64 -10.03
C LYS A 61 -14.01 -7.57 -8.98
N ALA A 62 -13.01 -6.73 -9.23
CA ALA A 62 -12.64 -5.64 -8.32
C ALA A 62 -13.76 -4.61 -8.15
N VAL A 63 -14.51 -4.27 -9.21
CA VAL A 63 -15.71 -3.44 -9.14
C VAL A 63 -16.80 -4.12 -8.31
N ALA A 64 -17.04 -5.42 -8.50
CA ALA A 64 -18.03 -6.17 -7.71
C ALA A 64 -17.66 -6.24 -6.21
N GLU A 65 -16.39 -6.43 -5.88
CA GLU A 65 -15.89 -6.43 -4.49
C GLU A 65 -15.93 -5.03 -3.87
N ALA A 66 -15.53 -3.99 -4.60
CA ALA A 66 -15.62 -2.59 -4.15
C ALA A 66 -17.07 -2.14 -3.95
N ARG A 67 -17.99 -2.55 -4.83
CA ARG A 67 -19.41 -2.24 -4.68
C ARG A 67 -20.03 -2.95 -3.48
N LYS A 68 -19.70 -4.23 -3.26
CA LYS A 68 -20.11 -4.95 -2.05
C LYS A 68 -19.60 -4.27 -0.77
N ALA A 69 -18.39 -3.69 -0.80
CA ALA A 69 -17.86 -2.90 0.32
C ALA A 69 -18.61 -1.57 0.50
N TYR A 70 -18.97 -0.87 -0.58
CA TYR A 70 -19.81 0.33 -0.54
C TYR A 70 -21.21 0.04 0.03
N ASP A 71 -21.90 -0.98 -0.48
CA ASP A 71 -23.24 -1.35 -0.02
C ASP A 71 -23.22 -1.77 1.47
N ALA A 72 -22.18 -2.47 1.91
CA ALA A 72 -21.97 -2.80 3.32
C ALA A 72 -21.68 -1.56 4.20
N ALA A 73 -20.91 -0.59 3.70
CA ALA A 73 -20.68 0.68 4.41
C ALA A 73 -21.97 1.51 4.54
N VAL A 74 -22.81 1.51 3.50
CA VAL A 74 -24.13 2.18 3.54
C VAL A 74 -25.05 1.53 4.57
N ALA A 75 -25.12 0.20 4.62
CA ALA A 75 -25.89 -0.53 5.63
C ALA A 75 -25.36 -0.27 7.06
N ALA A 76 -24.03 -0.21 7.25
CA ALA A 76 -23.42 0.14 8.53
C ALA A 76 -23.76 1.58 8.96
N LYS A 77 -23.80 2.53 8.02
CA LYS A 77 -24.25 3.91 8.27
C LYS A 77 -25.72 3.97 8.67
N GLU A 78 -26.58 3.19 8.04
CA GLU A 78 -28.02 3.13 8.39
C GLU A 78 -28.23 2.54 9.80
N ALA A 79 -27.45 1.52 10.17
CA ALA A 79 -27.47 0.96 11.53
C ALA A 79 -26.97 1.98 12.58
N ALA A 80 -25.86 2.67 12.31
CA ALA A 80 -25.33 3.70 13.19
C ALA A 80 -26.26 4.92 13.31
N TYR A 81 -27.05 5.23 12.28
CA TYR A 81 -28.06 6.29 12.33
C TYR A 81 -29.19 5.94 13.31
N LYS A 82 -29.66 4.69 13.33
CA LYS A 82 -30.74 4.24 14.24
C LYS A 82 -30.31 4.25 15.71
N GLU A 83 -29.06 3.91 16.00
CA GLU A 83 -28.51 4.05 17.36
C GLU A 83 -28.27 5.52 17.74
N LEU A 84 -27.97 6.40 16.77
CA LEU A 84 -27.92 7.86 17.01
C LEU A 84 -29.31 8.46 17.28
N GLU A 85 -30.31 8.14 16.47
CA GLU A 85 -31.72 8.53 16.67
C GLU A 85 -32.22 8.08 18.06
N LYS A 86 -31.97 6.82 18.41
CA LYS A 86 -32.28 6.26 19.73
C LYS A 86 -31.50 6.93 20.89
N ALA A 87 -30.28 7.40 20.66
CA ALA A 87 -29.50 8.14 21.66
C ALA A 87 -29.95 9.61 21.83
N LEU A 88 -30.53 10.21 20.79
CA LEU A 88 -30.99 11.60 20.81
C LEU A 88 -32.44 11.74 21.30
N ASP A 89 -33.33 10.89 20.81
CA ASP A 89 -34.79 11.02 20.94
C ASP A 89 -35.46 9.78 21.59
N GLY A 90 -34.70 8.70 21.84
CA GLY A 90 -35.19 7.45 22.42
C GLY A 90 -34.97 7.32 23.93
N PRO A 91 -35.78 6.49 24.63
CA PRO A 91 -35.61 6.23 26.06
C PRO A 91 -34.42 5.27 26.30
N THR A 92 -33.24 5.84 26.53
CA THR A 92 -32.04 5.11 26.99
C THR A 92 -31.98 5.05 28.52
N ALA A 93 -31.13 4.17 29.08
CA ALA A 93 -30.96 4.08 30.53
C ALA A 93 -30.42 5.39 31.14
N GLU A 94 -29.55 6.06 30.37
CA GLU A 94 -28.93 7.34 30.66
C GLU A 94 -29.96 8.48 30.66
N SER A 95 -30.85 8.53 29.67
CA SER A 95 -31.95 9.51 29.62
C SER A 95 -32.90 9.38 30.81
N LEU A 96 -33.26 8.14 31.18
CA LEU A 96 -34.14 7.85 32.32
C LEU A 96 -33.46 8.14 33.66
N ALA A 97 -32.14 7.95 33.75
CA ALA A 97 -31.35 8.34 34.91
C ALA A 97 -31.25 9.87 35.04
N TYR A 98 -31.08 10.59 33.93
CA TYR A 98 -31.10 12.06 33.90
C TYR A 98 -32.46 12.62 34.35
N ASP A 99 -33.57 12.13 33.79
CA ASP A 99 -34.92 12.54 34.20
C ASP A 99 -35.20 12.27 35.68
N ALA A 100 -34.74 11.12 36.19
CA ALA A 100 -34.88 10.77 37.61
C ALA A 100 -34.04 11.69 38.52
N ALA A 101 -32.78 11.94 38.17
CA ALA A 101 -31.88 12.82 38.91
C ALA A 101 -32.38 14.28 38.87
N LYS A 102 -32.88 14.74 37.71
CA LYS A 102 -33.51 16.06 37.56
C LYS A 102 -34.71 16.21 38.49
N LYS A 103 -35.58 15.20 38.56
CA LYS A 103 -36.74 15.20 39.46
C LYS A 103 -36.33 15.21 40.94
N GLU A 104 -35.21 14.58 41.29
CA GLU A 104 -34.64 14.67 42.65
C GLU A 104 -34.12 16.09 42.95
N ALA A 105 -33.37 16.70 42.03
CA ALA A 105 -32.81 18.05 42.18
C ALA A 105 -33.89 19.15 42.22
N ASP A 106 -34.92 19.06 41.38
CA ASP A 106 -36.08 19.96 41.39
C ASP A 106 -36.83 19.88 42.75
N ALA A 107 -37.02 18.66 43.28
CA ALA A 107 -37.67 18.43 44.57
C ALA A 107 -36.81 18.92 45.75
N ALA A 108 -35.50 18.66 45.74
CA ALA A 108 -34.58 19.14 46.77
C ALA A 108 -34.45 20.67 46.76
N THR A 109 -34.50 21.29 45.57
CA THR A 109 -34.57 22.74 45.42
C THR A 109 -35.83 23.32 46.07
N ALA A 110 -37.01 22.74 45.79
CA ALA A 110 -38.25 23.16 46.43
C ALA A 110 -38.24 22.99 47.95
N ALA A 111 -37.67 21.90 48.46
CA ALA A 111 -37.50 21.67 49.90
C ALA A 111 -36.58 22.70 50.56
N HIS A 112 -35.45 23.05 49.94
CA HIS A 112 -34.55 24.09 50.40
C HIS A 112 -35.23 25.48 50.43
N THR A 113 -35.94 25.86 49.36
CA THR A 113 -36.71 27.11 49.33
C THR A 113 -37.77 27.17 50.45
N ALA A 114 -38.46 26.07 50.74
CA ALA A 114 -39.42 25.99 51.83
C ALA A 114 -38.76 26.13 53.22
N ALA A 115 -37.60 25.49 53.42
CA ALA A 115 -36.86 25.56 54.68
C ALA A 115 -36.29 26.96 54.97
N VAL A 116 -35.73 27.63 53.95
CA VAL A 116 -35.27 29.03 54.06
C VAL A 116 -36.44 29.96 54.39
N LYS A 117 -37.60 29.79 53.74
CA LYS A 117 -38.81 30.57 54.06
C LYS A 117 -39.28 30.36 55.51
N ALA A 118 -39.26 29.12 56.01
CA ALA A 118 -39.61 28.82 57.40
C ALA A 118 -38.63 29.43 58.41
N LEU A 119 -37.34 29.45 58.08
CA LEU A 119 -36.30 30.11 58.87
C LEU A 119 -36.50 31.63 58.93
N ASP A 120 -36.83 32.28 57.82
CA ASP A 120 -37.08 33.72 57.81
C ASP A 120 -38.38 34.10 58.52
N GLU A 121 -39.43 33.26 58.42
CA GLU A 121 -40.63 33.40 59.25
C GLU A 121 -40.33 33.21 60.76
N ALA A 122 -39.43 32.31 61.14
CA ALA A 122 -39.01 32.14 62.53
C ALA A 122 -38.23 33.36 63.05
N LYS A 123 -37.29 33.89 62.24
CA LYS A 123 -36.55 35.13 62.55
C LYS A 123 -37.51 36.32 62.72
N ALA A 124 -38.49 36.46 61.83
CA ALA A 124 -39.50 37.51 61.90
C ALA A 124 -40.37 37.42 63.16
N LYS A 125 -40.77 36.20 63.56
CA LYS A 125 -41.51 35.96 64.82
C LYS A 125 -40.68 36.34 66.04
N LEU A 126 -39.39 35.96 66.09
CA LEU A 126 -38.48 36.34 67.18
C LEU A 126 -38.27 37.87 67.26
N ALA A 127 -38.08 38.54 66.12
CA ALA A 127 -37.95 39.99 66.04
C ALA A 127 -39.24 40.76 66.38
N GLY A 128 -40.41 40.13 66.22
CA GLY A 128 -41.72 40.69 66.59
C GLY A 128 -42.06 40.62 68.09
N LEU A 129 -41.23 39.97 68.92
CA LEU A 129 -41.47 39.90 70.36
C LEU A 129 -41.17 41.25 71.04
N GLY A 130 -42.24 41.94 71.46
CA GLY A 130 -42.15 43.19 72.20
C GLY A 130 -41.51 43.05 73.59
N GLY A 131 -41.23 44.19 74.23
CA GLY A 131 -40.59 44.25 75.55
C GLY A 131 -41.39 43.63 76.71
N THR A 132 -42.62 43.20 76.48
CA THR A 132 -43.50 42.50 77.43
C THR A 132 -43.57 40.99 77.25
N ALA A 133 -42.90 40.43 76.23
CA ALA A 133 -42.88 38.98 75.99
C ALA A 133 -42.15 38.25 77.13
N THR A 134 -42.64 37.07 77.52
CA THR A 134 -42.08 36.33 78.66
C THR A 134 -40.73 35.69 78.31
N PRO A 135 -39.91 35.31 79.33
CA PRO A 135 -38.68 34.56 79.11
C PRO A 135 -38.92 33.25 78.34
N GLU A 136 -40.04 32.58 78.60
CA GLU A 136 -40.45 31.33 77.96
C GLU A 136 -40.84 31.54 76.50
N GLU A 137 -41.61 32.59 76.18
CA GLU A 137 -41.96 32.97 74.81
C GLU A 137 -40.71 33.27 73.97
N ARG A 138 -39.76 34.01 74.55
CA ARG A 138 -38.48 34.32 73.88
C ARG A 138 -37.64 33.07 73.68
N ALA A 139 -37.50 32.22 74.70
CA ALA A 139 -36.74 30.97 74.59
C ALA A 139 -37.36 30.01 73.54
N ALA A 140 -38.69 29.96 73.45
CA ALA A 140 -39.39 29.18 72.42
C ALA A 140 -39.12 29.72 70.99
N ALA A 141 -39.17 31.05 70.81
CA ALA A 141 -38.86 31.66 69.52
C ALA A 141 -37.39 31.50 69.11
N GLU A 142 -36.45 31.65 70.05
CA GLU A 142 -35.02 31.36 69.83
C GLU A 142 -34.77 29.90 69.46
N LYS A 143 -35.49 28.96 70.09
CA LYS A 143 -35.42 27.53 69.72
C LYS A 143 -35.96 27.33 68.30
N ALA A 144 -37.11 27.92 67.95
CA ALA A 144 -37.70 27.80 66.63
C ALA A 144 -36.77 28.31 65.51
N VAL A 145 -36.01 29.40 65.76
CA VAL A 145 -34.97 29.88 64.83
C VAL A 145 -33.83 28.86 64.67
N LYS A 146 -33.35 28.26 65.77
CA LYS A 146 -32.29 27.23 65.73
C LYS A 146 -32.75 25.96 65.01
N ASP A 147 -33.96 25.50 65.29
CA ASP A 147 -34.56 24.33 64.64
C ASP A 147 -34.74 24.57 63.13
N ALA A 148 -35.23 25.74 62.73
CA ALA A 148 -35.41 26.11 61.33
C ALA A 148 -34.09 26.35 60.59
N GLN A 149 -33.06 26.85 61.27
CA GLN A 149 -31.70 27.01 60.71
C GLN A 149 -31.11 25.63 60.38
N ALA A 150 -31.15 24.70 61.34
CA ALA A 150 -30.69 23.32 61.12
C ALA A 150 -31.48 22.62 59.98
N ALA A 151 -32.78 22.88 59.85
CA ALA A 151 -33.59 22.37 58.74
C ALA A 151 -33.18 22.98 57.38
N ALA A 152 -32.86 24.28 57.33
CA ALA A 152 -32.36 24.95 56.13
C ALA A 152 -30.97 24.43 55.71
N ASP A 153 -30.05 24.27 56.67
CA ASP A 153 -28.69 23.75 56.43
C ASP A 153 -28.72 22.29 55.95
N ALA A 154 -29.59 21.46 56.53
CA ALA A 154 -29.83 20.09 56.08
C ALA A 154 -30.44 20.05 54.66
N ALA A 155 -31.40 20.92 54.35
CA ALA A 155 -32.00 21.01 53.03
C ALA A 155 -31.02 21.55 51.97
N ALA A 156 -30.13 22.49 52.32
CA ALA A 156 -29.05 22.97 51.46
C ALA A 156 -28.01 21.86 51.14
N THR A 157 -27.70 21.03 52.15
CA THR A 157 -26.85 19.85 51.98
C THR A 157 -27.51 18.83 51.05
N ALA A 158 -28.81 18.54 51.25
CA ALA A 158 -29.58 17.65 50.39
C ALA A 158 -29.69 18.18 48.95
N LYS A 159 -29.88 19.49 48.76
CA LYS A 159 -29.88 20.12 47.44
C LYS A 159 -28.54 19.94 46.73
N THR A 160 -27.43 20.28 47.38
CA THR A 160 -26.08 20.10 46.82
C THR A 160 -25.82 18.64 46.39
N ALA A 161 -26.29 17.66 47.17
CA ALA A 161 -26.18 16.25 46.84
C ALA A 161 -27.07 15.81 45.66
N ALA A 162 -28.25 16.40 45.49
CA ALA A 162 -29.15 16.13 44.37
C ALA A 162 -28.70 16.84 43.08
N ASP A 163 -28.18 18.07 43.18
CA ASP A 163 -27.57 18.80 42.07
C ASP A 163 -26.38 18.02 41.50
N GLY A 164 -25.45 17.55 42.36
CA GLY A 164 -24.30 16.76 41.91
C GLY A 164 -24.65 15.38 41.30
N LYS A 165 -25.84 14.83 41.60
CA LYS A 165 -26.38 13.66 40.88
C LYS A 165 -26.90 14.04 39.50
N LEU A 166 -27.59 15.18 39.37
CA LEU A 166 -28.08 15.68 38.10
C LEU A 166 -26.93 16.01 37.15
N ASP A 167 -25.89 16.68 37.63
CA ASP A 167 -24.68 16.97 36.85
C ASP A 167 -24.04 15.68 36.33
N ALA A 168 -23.78 14.70 37.21
CA ALA A 168 -23.17 13.42 36.82
C ALA A 168 -24.06 12.57 35.88
N ALA A 169 -25.38 12.66 36.00
CA ALA A 169 -26.31 12.01 35.07
C ALA A 169 -26.39 12.74 33.72
N GLY A 170 -26.23 14.06 33.72
CA GLY A 170 -26.15 14.89 32.51
C GLY A 170 -24.88 14.59 31.72
N ASP A 171 -23.72 14.58 32.38
CA ASP A 171 -22.43 14.19 31.79
C ASP A 171 -22.54 12.81 31.11
N ALA A 172 -23.09 11.81 31.81
CA ALA A 172 -23.25 10.46 31.28
C ALA A 172 -24.21 10.38 30.06
N TYR A 173 -25.29 11.16 30.06
CA TYR A 173 -26.25 11.22 28.96
C TYR A 173 -25.65 11.93 27.73
N ASP A 174 -24.91 13.03 27.91
CA ASP A 174 -24.26 13.71 26.79
C ASP A 174 -23.03 12.95 26.26
N ASP A 175 -22.24 12.26 27.10
CA ASP A 175 -21.16 11.38 26.63
C ASP A 175 -21.69 10.22 25.76
N MET A 176 -22.84 9.63 26.13
CA MET A 176 -23.54 8.62 25.31
C MET A 176 -23.92 9.20 23.93
N ARG A 177 -24.52 10.39 23.90
CA ARG A 177 -24.94 11.07 22.65
C ARG A 177 -23.74 11.42 21.77
N VAL A 178 -22.66 11.90 22.39
CA VAL A 178 -21.39 12.20 21.72
C VAL A 178 -20.73 10.93 21.18
N ALA A 179 -20.78 9.80 21.90
CA ALA A 179 -20.29 8.51 21.42
C ALA A 179 -21.08 8.01 20.19
N ALA A 180 -22.42 8.07 20.22
CA ALA A 180 -23.27 7.71 19.09
C ALA A 180 -23.02 8.62 17.86
N ALA A 181 -22.90 9.94 18.08
CA ALA A 181 -22.61 10.90 17.00
C ALA A 181 -21.22 10.69 16.38
N ARG A 182 -20.21 10.34 17.18
CA ARG A 182 -18.87 9.95 16.71
C ARG A 182 -18.93 8.66 15.88
N ALA A 183 -19.65 7.64 16.33
CA ALA A 183 -19.82 6.39 15.59
C ALA A 183 -20.50 6.62 14.23
N TYR A 184 -21.59 7.39 14.20
CA TYR A 184 -22.25 7.77 12.95
C TYR A 184 -21.29 8.54 12.01
N SER A 185 -20.54 9.52 12.53
CA SER A 185 -19.54 10.27 11.74
C SER A 185 -18.48 9.38 11.09
N LEU A 186 -17.99 8.35 11.81
CA LEU A 186 -17.05 7.37 11.26
C LEU A 186 -17.68 6.53 10.14
N THR A 187 -18.95 6.14 10.27
CA THR A 187 -19.65 5.41 9.18
C THR A 187 -19.89 6.28 7.93
N GLN A 188 -20.08 7.61 8.08
CA GLN A 188 -20.15 8.52 6.93
C GLN A 188 -18.81 8.57 6.18
N GLN A 189 -17.69 8.71 6.90
CA GLN A 189 -16.34 8.67 6.31
C GLN A 189 -16.04 7.33 5.63
N ALA A 190 -16.51 6.21 6.19
CA ALA A 190 -16.39 4.89 5.56
C ALA A 190 -17.16 4.79 4.24
N VAL A 191 -18.37 5.35 4.17
CA VAL A 191 -19.17 5.43 2.93
C VAL A 191 -18.49 6.32 1.88
N GLU A 192 -17.93 7.47 2.28
CA GLU A 192 -17.19 8.34 1.36
C GLU A 192 -15.93 7.68 0.80
N LYS A 193 -15.17 6.96 1.64
CA LYS A 193 -14.00 6.20 1.18
C LYS A 193 -14.43 5.07 0.24
N ALA A 194 -15.39 4.23 0.62
CA ALA A 194 -15.85 3.11 -0.20
C ALA A 194 -16.45 3.57 -1.54
N ARG A 195 -17.12 4.73 -1.58
CA ARG A 195 -17.57 5.37 -2.82
C ARG A 195 -16.40 5.80 -3.71
N THR A 196 -15.33 6.32 -3.12
CA THR A 196 -14.12 6.73 -3.84
C THR A 196 -13.36 5.52 -4.38
N ASP A 197 -13.25 4.45 -3.59
CA ASP A 197 -12.65 3.18 -3.99
C ASP A 197 -13.45 2.52 -5.15
N LEU A 198 -14.78 2.51 -5.06
CA LEU A 198 -15.67 2.02 -6.11
C LEU A 198 -15.52 2.84 -7.41
N ALA A 199 -15.58 4.17 -7.32
CA ALA A 199 -15.43 5.04 -8.50
C ALA A 199 -14.04 4.90 -9.16
N ALA A 200 -13.00 4.61 -8.36
CA ALA A 200 -11.67 4.31 -8.89
C ALA A 200 -11.61 2.95 -9.60
N ALA A 201 -12.27 1.91 -9.06
CA ALA A 201 -12.39 0.61 -9.71
C ALA A 201 -13.23 0.67 -10.99
N GLU A 202 -14.37 1.37 -10.97
CA GLU A 202 -15.23 1.59 -12.13
C GLU A 202 -14.49 2.37 -13.23
N LYS A 203 -13.69 3.39 -12.86
CA LYS A 203 -12.82 4.08 -13.82
C LYS A 203 -11.74 3.16 -14.37
N ALA A 204 -11.06 2.37 -13.55
CA ALA A 204 -10.02 1.45 -14.02
C ALA A 204 -10.58 0.39 -14.99
N LEU A 205 -11.78 -0.11 -14.74
CA LEU A 205 -12.51 -0.99 -15.65
C LEU A 205 -12.89 -0.28 -16.96
N ALA A 206 -13.37 0.96 -16.91
CA ALA A 206 -13.72 1.74 -18.09
C ALA A 206 -12.48 2.15 -18.92
N ASP A 207 -11.38 2.48 -18.26
CA ASP A 207 -10.09 2.73 -18.90
C ASP A 207 -9.61 1.46 -19.62
N ALA A 208 -9.59 0.31 -18.94
CA ALA A 208 -9.12 -0.95 -19.51
C ALA A 208 -10.00 -1.46 -20.66
N LYS A 209 -11.32 -1.31 -20.57
CA LYS A 209 -12.23 -1.62 -21.69
C LYS A 209 -12.02 -0.68 -22.88
N LYS A 210 -11.72 0.59 -22.62
CA LYS A 210 -11.36 1.52 -23.68
C LYS A 210 -9.97 1.23 -24.28
N ASP A 211 -9.03 0.72 -23.50
CA ASP A 211 -7.73 0.26 -24.00
C ASP A 211 -7.84 -1.10 -24.79
N GLU A 212 -9.01 -1.76 -24.74
CA GLU A 212 -9.41 -2.89 -25.63
C GLU A 212 -10.40 -2.46 -26.76
N GLU A 213 -10.70 -1.15 -26.90
CA GLU A 213 -11.57 -0.59 -27.96
C GLU A 213 -10.92 0.58 -28.76
N ASP A 214 -9.84 1.17 -28.24
CA ASP A 214 -9.10 2.31 -28.82
C ASP A 214 -7.61 1.98 -28.98
N ASP A 215 -7.27 0.69 -29.08
CA ASP A 215 -6.01 0.29 -29.69
C ASP A 215 -6.12 0.49 -31.20
N GLY A 216 -5.50 1.56 -31.70
CA GLY A 216 -5.23 1.78 -33.13
C GLY A 216 -4.19 0.79 -33.68
N MET A 217 -4.31 -0.47 -33.27
CA MET A 217 -3.61 -1.64 -33.78
C MET A 217 -4.46 -2.27 -34.88
N CYS A 218 -3.76 -2.95 -35.77
CA CYS A 218 -4.35 -3.68 -36.85
C CYS A 218 -5.12 -4.93 -36.35
N GLU A 219 -6.18 -5.34 -37.07
CA GLU A 219 -6.98 -6.50 -36.67
C GLU A 219 -6.10 -7.77 -36.59
N GLY A 220 -6.42 -8.67 -35.65
CA GLY A 220 -5.62 -9.85 -35.37
C GLY A 220 -5.61 -10.86 -36.53
N ASP A 221 -4.62 -10.75 -37.41
CA ASP A 221 -4.45 -11.56 -38.61
C ASP A 221 -3.06 -12.20 -38.66
N ASP A 222 -3.01 -13.52 -38.42
CA ASP A 222 -1.77 -14.28 -38.46
C ASP A 222 -1.18 -14.46 -39.88
N ALA A 223 -1.89 -14.05 -40.95
CA ALA A 223 -1.48 -14.29 -42.34
C ALA A 223 -0.32 -13.42 -42.86
N LEU A 224 0.22 -12.46 -42.07
CA LEU A 224 1.53 -11.88 -42.37
C LEU A 224 2.60 -12.41 -41.40
N VAL A 225 3.47 -13.28 -41.91
CA VAL A 225 4.41 -14.05 -41.09
C VAL A 225 5.81 -13.48 -41.19
N ALA A 226 6.42 -13.15 -40.05
CA ALA A 226 7.86 -12.91 -39.95
C ALA A 226 8.60 -14.20 -39.51
N GLU A 227 9.85 -14.35 -39.93
CA GLU A 227 10.72 -15.43 -39.46
C GLU A 227 12.19 -15.02 -39.41
N LEU A 228 12.86 -15.28 -38.27
CA LEU A 228 14.27 -15.00 -38.07
C LEU A 228 15.14 -16.22 -38.39
N THR A 229 16.13 -16.03 -39.25
CA THR A 229 17.10 -17.05 -39.66
C THR A 229 18.54 -16.62 -39.36
N GLY A 230 19.42 -17.59 -39.10
CA GLY A 230 20.85 -17.37 -38.84
C GLY A 230 21.24 -17.13 -37.37
N LEU A 231 20.30 -17.11 -36.42
CA LEU A 231 20.61 -16.90 -35.00
C LEU A 231 21.26 -18.16 -34.38
N PRO A 232 22.52 -18.11 -33.91
CA PRO A 232 23.12 -19.23 -33.22
C PRO A 232 22.63 -19.30 -31.77
N ALA A 233 22.49 -20.51 -31.23
CA ALA A 233 22.07 -20.72 -29.83
C ALA A 233 23.02 -20.08 -28.79
N LYS A 234 24.28 -19.82 -29.19
CA LYS A 234 25.27 -19.08 -28.40
C LYS A 234 25.93 -18.00 -29.26
N VAL A 235 25.91 -16.76 -28.76
CA VAL A 235 26.58 -15.60 -29.34
C VAL A 235 27.72 -15.20 -28.40
N THR A 236 28.87 -14.80 -28.95
CA THR A 236 30.02 -14.39 -28.13
C THR A 236 29.96 -12.89 -27.82
N ALA A 237 30.16 -12.53 -26.55
CA ALA A 237 30.23 -11.15 -26.10
C ALA A 237 31.31 -10.36 -26.85
N GLY A 238 30.97 -9.18 -27.37
CA GLY A 238 31.84 -8.34 -28.19
C GLY A 238 31.91 -8.71 -29.67
N THR A 239 31.32 -9.84 -30.11
CA THR A 239 31.25 -10.20 -31.54
C THR A 239 29.98 -9.68 -32.20
N THR A 240 30.01 -9.56 -33.53
CA THR A 240 28.86 -9.17 -34.36
C THR A 240 28.27 -10.39 -35.06
N VAL A 241 26.95 -10.53 -35.03
CA VAL A 241 26.21 -11.57 -35.76
C VAL A 241 25.21 -10.88 -36.70
N ASP A 242 25.32 -11.20 -37.99
CA ASP A 242 24.36 -10.79 -39.00
C ASP A 242 23.31 -11.89 -39.20
N LEU A 243 22.05 -11.50 -39.15
CA LEU A 243 20.84 -12.32 -39.18
C LEU A 243 19.97 -11.88 -40.37
N THR A 244 19.07 -12.76 -40.82
CA THR A 244 18.09 -12.41 -41.87
C THR A 244 16.67 -12.64 -41.36
N VAL A 245 15.84 -11.62 -41.48
CA VAL A 245 14.40 -11.70 -41.21
C VAL A 245 13.68 -11.74 -42.54
N ARG A 246 12.88 -12.79 -42.76
CA ARG A 246 11.92 -12.87 -43.86
C ARG A 246 10.58 -12.35 -43.38
N VAL A 247 9.91 -11.55 -44.18
CA VAL A 247 8.50 -11.18 -44.03
C VAL A 247 7.75 -11.75 -45.23
N THR A 248 6.82 -12.66 -44.99
CA THR A 248 5.99 -13.31 -46.00
C THR A 248 4.55 -12.82 -45.88
N ASN A 249 3.91 -12.55 -47.03
CA ASN A 249 2.48 -12.31 -47.10
C ASN A 249 1.76 -13.59 -47.53
N ASP A 250 1.17 -14.29 -46.56
CA ASP A 250 0.36 -15.49 -46.75
C ASP A 250 -1.16 -15.16 -46.84
N THR A 251 -1.55 -13.87 -46.92
CA THR A 251 -2.93 -13.47 -47.28
C THR A 251 -3.21 -13.76 -48.76
N ASP A 252 -4.49 -13.92 -49.12
CA ASP A 252 -4.94 -14.07 -50.52
C ASP A 252 -4.80 -12.80 -51.37
N GLU A 253 -4.51 -11.64 -50.76
CA GLU A 253 -4.47 -10.33 -51.41
C GLU A 253 -3.06 -9.69 -51.43
N ALA A 254 -2.95 -8.51 -52.03
CA ALA A 254 -1.75 -7.68 -51.93
C ALA A 254 -1.84 -6.76 -50.69
N VAL A 255 -0.70 -6.36 -50.15
CA VAL A 255 -0.57 -5.40 -49.06
C VAL A 255 0.35 -4.25 -49.48
N ASP A 256 -0.03 -3.02 -49.17
CA ASP A 256 0.68 -1.81 -49.61
C ASP A 256 1.99 -1.60 -48.84
N ARG A 257 1.98 -1.96 -47.55
CA ARG A 257 3.12 -1.80 -46.64
C ARG A 257 3.16 -2.99 -45.70
N ALA A 258 4.11 -3.90 -45.90
CA ALA A 258 4.40 -5.00 -44.99
C ALA A 258 5.55 -4.63 -44.04
N TYR A 259 5.48 -5.11 -42.80
CA TYR A 259 6.47 -4.85 -41.75
C TYR A 259 6.88 -6.14 -41.04
N GLY A 260 8.17 -6.27 -40.73
CA GLY A 260 8.65 -7.22 -39.72
C GLY A 260 8.93 -6.49 -38.41
N GLN A 261 8.19 -6.83 -37.37
CA GLN A 261 8.45 -6.38 -35.99
C GLN A 261 9.49 -7.30 -35.35
N ILE A 262 10.48 -6.70 -34.68
CA ILE A 262 11.60 -7.34 -33.99
C ILE A 262 11.64 -6.83 -32.55
N LEU A 263 11.80 -7.73 -31.58
CA LEU A 263 11.80 -7.40 -30.16
C LEU A 263 12.85 -8.23 -29.40
N LEU A 264 13.62 -7.63 -28.50
CA LEU A 264 14.64 -8.31 -27.69
C LEU A 264 14.15 -8.46 -26.24
N ALA A 265 13.99 -9.71 -25.77
CA ALA A 265 13.41 -10.03 -24.47
C ALA A 265 14.30 -11.00 -23.64
N PRO A 266 14.26 -10.97 -22.30
CA PRO A 266 13.57 -9.99 -21.45
C PRO A 266 14.27 -8.62 -21.53
N GLY A 267 13.50 -7.57 -21.84
CA GLY A 267 14.04 -6.30 -22.35
C GLY A 267 13.58 -5.06 -21.60
N GLY A 268 14.38 -4.01 -21.71
CA GLY A 268 14.12 -2.67 -21.21
C GLY A 268 15.10 -1.69 -21.86
N LYS A 269 14.93 -0.37 -21.62
CA LYS A 269 15.72 0.66 -22.32
C LYS A 269 17.24 0.49 -22.17
N GLU A 270 17.70 -0.02 -21.03
CA GLU A 270 19.11 -0.24 -20.73
C GLU A 270 19.70 -1.42 -21.51
N LEU A 271 18.88 -2.39 -21.91
CA LEU A 271 19.30 -3.55 -22.72
C LEU A 271 19.61 -3.16 -24.16
N ALA A 272 18.86 -2.22 -24.75
CA ALA A 272 19.08 -1.75 -26.12
C ALA A 272 20.52 -1.26 -26.33
N SER A 273 21.01 -0.45 -25.38
CA SER A 273 22.40 0.06 -25.31
C SER A 273 23.47 -1.00 -25.01
N LEU A 274 23.11 -2.28 -24.87
CA LEU A 274 24.05 -3.39 -24.65
C LEU A 274 24.10 -4.37 -25.83
N PHE A 275 23.32 -4.16 -26.90
CA PHE A 275 23.23 -5.11 -28.03
C PHE A 275 23.49 -4.51 -29.41
N ASP A 276 23.75 -3.20 -29.52
CA ASP A 276 24.10 -2.47 -30.76
C ASP A 276 23.26 -2.95 -31.96
N LEU A 277 21.94 -2.97 -31.78
CA LEU A 277 21.01 -3.54 -32.75
C LEU A 277 20.91 -2.65 -33.99
N GLN A 278 21.20 -3.19 -35.17
CA GLN A 278 21.11 -2.46 -36.44
C GLN A 278 20.27 -3.24 -37.46
N TYR A 279 19.68 -2.54 -38.43
CA TYR A 279 18.97 -3.16 -39.55
C TYR A 279 19.30 -2.52 -40.91
N ALA A 280 19.23 -3.32 -41.97
CA ALA A 280 19.42 -2.90 -43.36
C ALA A 280 18.38 -3.60 -44.26
N THR A 281 17.74 -2.85 -45.16
CA THR A 281 16.66 -3.32 -46.04
C THR A 281 17.16 -3.50 -47.48
N SER A 282 16.48 -4.31 -48.30
CA SER A 282 16.77 -4.42 -49.74
C SER A 282 16.85 -3.06 -50.44
N ALA A 283 15.93 -2.14 -50.13
CA ALA A 283 15.90 -0.76 -50.63
C ALA A 283 17.01 0.16 -50.07
N SER A 284 17.78 -0.27 -49.06
CA SER A 284 18.87 0.51 -48.47
C SER A 284 19.88 -0.39 -47.74
N ALA A 285 20.99 -0.69 -48.42
CA ALA A 285 22.11 -1.46 -47.86
C ALA A 285 22.89 -0.73 -46.75
N LYS A 286 22.48 0.49 -46.37
CA LYS A 286 23.04 1.20 -45.21
C LYS A 286 22.40 0.65 -43.93
N TRP A 287 23.24 0.24 -42.99
CA TRP A 287 22.82 -0.08 -41.63
C TRP A 287 22.25 1.16 -40.95
N ARG A 288 21.16 0.97 -40.20
CA ARG A 288 20.50 1.97 -39.36
C ARG A 288 20.41 1.41 -37.95
N ASP A 289 20.78 2.20 -36.96
CA ASP A 289 20.72 1.83 -35.55
C ASP A 289 19.28 1.76 -35.04
N VAL A 290 19.06 1.00 -33.97
CA VAL A 290 17.80 0.88 -33.26
C VAL A 290 18.02 1.36 -31.82
N ASP A 291 17.65 2.61 -31.53
CA ASP A 291 17.75 3.26 -30.20
C ASP A 291 16.74 2.69 -29.15
N SER A 292 16.33 1.45 -29.32
CA SER A 292 15.15 0.81 -28.75
C SER A 292 15.40 -0.69 -28.54
N TRP A 293 14.61 -1.31 -27.66
CA TRP A 293 14.61 -2.75 -27.43
C TRP A 293 13.86 -3.53 -28.53
N GLY A 294 13.30 -2.84 -29.53
CA GLY A 294 12.68 -3.40 -30.73
C GLY A 294 12.45 -2.37 -31.84
N VAL A 295 12.09 -2.84 -33.03
CA VAL A 295 11.86 -2.06 -34.25
C VAL A 295 10.79 -2.71 -35.13
N ALA A 296 9.98 -1.92 -35.82
CA ALA A 296 9.16 -2.37 -36.96
C ALA A 296 9.84 -1.94 -38.27
N VAL A 297 10.23 -2.90 -39.11
CA VAL A 297 10.95 -2.65 -40.36
C VAL A 297 10.01 -2.81 -41.54
N ASN A 298 9.66 -1.71 -42.19
CA ASN A 298 8.90 -1.72 -43.45
C ASN A 298 9.75 -2.34 -44.57
N VAL A 299 9.22 -3.34 -45.27
CA VAL A 299 9.86 -4.03 -46.41
C VAL A 299 9.27 -3.65 -47.78
N GLY A 300 8.26 -2.78 -47.80
CA GLY A 300 7.51 -2.37 -48.99
C GLY A 300 6.21 -3.16 -49.19
N ALA A 301 5.61 -3.00 -50.37
CA ALA A 301 4.41 -3.73 -50.78
C ALA A 301 4.72 -5.19 -51.13
N LEU A 302 3.85 -6.11 -50.71
CA LEU A 302 3.94 -7.54 -51.05
C LEU A 302 2.66 -7.98 -51.77
N LYS A 303 2.80 -8.90 -52.75
CA LYS A 303 1.65 -9.64 -53.31
C LYS A 303 1.33 -10.84 -52.43
N SER A 304 0.17 -11.46 -52.62
CA SER A 304 -0.11 -12.79 -52.05
C SER A 304 1.01 -13.78 -52.40
N GLY A 305 1.43 -14.59 -51.43
CA GLY A 305 2.53 -15.56 -51.53
C GLY A 305 3.93 -14.95 -51.71
N ALA A 306 4.07 -13.62 -51.70
CA ALA A 306 5.36 -12.96 -51.86
C ALA A 306 6.04 -12.71 -50.52
N HIS A 307 7.37 -12.69 -50.52
CA HIS A 307 8.18 -12.36 -49.34
C HIS A 307 9.25 -11.32 -49.67
N ALA A 308 9.70 -10.61 -48.64
CA ALA A 308 10.88 -9.75 -48.70
C ALA A 308 11.75 -9.94 -47.46
N ASP A 309 13.07 -9.94 -47.68
CA ASP A 309 14.05 -10.15 -46.63
C ASP A 309 14.72 -8.83 -46.22
N PHE A 310 14.92 -8.64 -44.93
CA PHE A 310 15.82 -7.60 -44.40
C PHE A 310 16.87 -8.21 -43.47
N ARG A 311 18.02 -7.54 -43.39
CA ARG A 311 19.12 -7.95 -42.52
C ARG A 311 19.00 -7.26 -41.18
N LEU A 312 19.18 -8.04 -40.12
CA LEU A 312 19.28 -7.58 -38.75
C LEU A 312 20.71 -7.88 -38.28
N ARG A 313 21.30 -6.99 -37.48
CA ARG A 313 22.64 -7.18 -36.90
C ARG A 313 22.55 -7.03 -35.40
N LEU A 314 23.11 -7.99 -34.71
CA LEU A 314 23.21 -8.04 -33.26
C LEU A 314 24.70 -8.00 -32.86
N LYS A 315 25.06 -7.14 -31.92
CA LYS A 315 26.43 -7.05 -31.40
C LYS A 315 26.39 -6.86 -29.87
N PRO A 316 26.30 -7.96 -29.10
CA PRO A 316 26.31 -7.89 -27.64
C PRO A 316 27.59 -7.22 -27.14
N ALA A 317 27.47 -6.26 -26.23
CA ALA A 317 28.60 -5.56 -25.63
C ALA A 317 29.54 -6.55 -24.90
N ALA A 318 30.85 -6.29 -24.92
CA ALA A 318 31.85 -7.16 -24.27
C ALA A 318 31.71 -7.22 -22.72
N SER A 319 30.88 -6.35 -22.14
CA SER A 319 30.47 -6.34 -20.73
C SER A 319 29.36 -7.36 -20.42
N LEU A 320 28.55 -7.78 -21.40
CA LEU A 320 27.55 -8.82 -21.22
C LEU A 320 28.23 -10.17 -21.02
N LYS A 321 27.97 -10.81 -19.89
CA LYS A 321 28.42 -12.17 -19.59
C LYS A 321 27.23 -12.99 -19.12
N ASP A 322 27.11 -14.19 -19.67
CA ASP A 322 26.15 -15.24 -19.29
C ASP A 322 24.66 -14.82 -19.36
N TRP A 323 24.36 -13.73 -20.08
CA TRP A 323 23.00 -13.28 -20.36
C TRP A 323 22.26 -14.30 -21.24
N SER A 324 20.98 -14.51 -20.98
CA SER A 324 20.12 -15.42 -21.76
C SER A 324 18.78 -14.76 -22.06
N GLY A 325 18.28 -14.94 -23.27
CA GLY A 325 17.03 -14.34 -23.72
C GLY A 325 16.60 -14.81 -25.09
N ARG A 326 15.88 -13.97 -25.82
CA ARG A 326 15.24 -14.30 -27.09
C ARG A 326 15.04 -13.06 -27.97
N ILE A 327 15.06 -13.27 -29.28
CA ILE A 327 14.52 -12.33 -30.26
C ILE A 327 13.13 -12.83 -30.62
N GLU A 328 12.11 -12.01 -30.41
CA GLU A 328 10.73 -12.24 -30.84
C GLU A 328 10.49 -11.53 -32.17
N VAL A 329 9.79 -12.19 -33.10
CA VAL A 329 9.44 -11.63 -34.41
C VAL A 329 7.98 -11.87 -34.77
N SER A 330 7.33 -10.88 -35.38
CA SER A 330 5.96 -10.95 -35.93
C SER A 330 5.84 -10.09 -37.18
N GLY A 331 4.78 -10.30 -37.97
CA GLY A 331 4.45 -9.47 -39.12
C GLY A 331 3.22 -8.58 -38.87
N TRP A 332 3.16 -7.43 -39.53
CA TRP A 332 1.91 -6.66 -39.67
C TRP A 332 1.91 -5.89 -40.99
N TYR A 333 0.73 -5.57 -41.52
CA TYR A 333 0.55 -4.95 -42.82
C TYR A 333 -0.50 -3.85 -42.83
N GLU A 334 -0.43 -2.96 -43.82
CA GLU A 334 -1.45 -1.97 -44.16
C GLU A 334 -1.90 -2.17 -45.62
N ARG A 335 -3.22 -2.06 -45.88
CA ARG A 335 -3.89 -2.21 -47.18
C ARG A 335 -4.97 -1.11 -47.32
N GLY A 336 -4.62 0.03 -47.90
CA GLY A 336 -5.49 1.21 -47.91
C GLY A 336 -5.74 1.77 -46.50
N ASP A 337 -7.01 1.78 -46.07
CA ASP A 337 -7.47 2.16 -44.73
C ASP A 337 -7.61 0.93 -43.79
N ASP A 338 -7.44 -0.29 -44.30
CA ASP A 338 -7.41 -1.56 -43.57
C ASP A 338 -5.97 -1.93 -43.16
N CYS A 339 -5.80 -2.67 -42.07
CA CYS A 339 -4.50 -3.16 -41.62
C CYS A 339 -4.65 -4.40 -40.72
N GLY A 340 -3.78 -5.41 -40.90
CA GLY A 340 -3.77 -6.67 -40.11
C GLY A 340 -2.43 -6.92 -39.40
N ALA A 341 -2.45 -7.50 -38.20
CA ALA A 341 -1.26 -7.82 -37.40
C ALA A 341 -1.25 -9.24 -36.84
N ASN A 342 -0.14 -9.95 -37.07
CA ASN A 342 0.09 -11.29 -36.52
C ASN A 342 0.44 -11.16 -35.03
N THR A 343 -0.48 -11.63 -34.18
CA THR A 343 -0.34 -11.56 -32.72
C THR A 343 0.63 -12.64 -32.18
N THR A 344 0.96 -13.62 -33.02
CA THR A 344 1.79 -14.79 -32.68
C THR A 344 3.30 -14.50 -32.82
N LEU A 345 3.87 -13.81 -31.82
CA LEU A 345 5.32 -13.55 -31.73
C LEU A 345 6.16 -14.85 -31.71
N LYS A 346 6.89 -15.15 -32.79
CA LYS A 346 7.84 -16.27 -32.86
C LYS A 346 9.11 -15.97 -32.05
N ALA A 347 9.35 -16.73 -30.98
CA ALA A 347 10.44 -16.48 -30.03
C ALA A 347 11.70 -17.35 -30.28
N HIS A 348 12.77 -16.73 -30.80
CA HIS A 348 14.06 -17.38 -31.09
C HIS A 348 15.05 -17.17 -29.92
N LYS A 349 15.27 -18.23 -29.11
CA LYS A 349 16.08 -18.18 -27.87
C LYS A 349 17.59 -18.27 -28.15
N PHE A 350 18.40 -17.51 -27.41
CA PHE A 350 19.87 -17.55 -27.47
C PHE A 350 20.54 -17.12 -26.15
N GLN A 351 21.81 -17.50 -25.98
CA GLN A 351 22.66 -17.12 -24.85
C GLN A 351 23.85 -16.27 -25.32
N VAL A 352 24.20 -15.22 -24.58
CA VAL A 352 25.47 -14.49 -24.74
C VAL A 352 26.51 -15.10 -23.80
N VAL A 353 27.56 -15.70 -24.36
CA VAL A 353 28.69 -16.28 -23.61
C VAL A 353 29.89 -15.34 -23.64
N ALA A 354 30.72 -15.38 -22.59
CA ALA A 354 31.95 -14.61 -22.55
C ALA A 354 32.89 -14.97 -23.72
N ALA A 355 33.65 -13.99 -24.22
CA ALA A 355 34.72 -14.25 -25.18
C ALA A 355 35.75 -15.23 -24.58
N PRO A 356 36.25 -16.21 -25.37
CA PRO A 356 37.32 -17.09 -24.90
C PRO A 356 38.54 -16.24 -24.57
N VAL A 357 39.02 -16.34 -23.34
CA VAL A 357 40.23 -15.64 -22.91
C VAL A 357 41.38 -16.19 -23.76
N ALA A 358 42.02 -15.33 -24.54
CA ALA A 358 43.24 -15.71 -25.25
C ALA A 358 44.28 -16.14 -24.22
N SER A 359 44.70 -17.41 -24.27
CA SER A 359 45.76 -17.92 -23.42
C SER A 359 46.98 -17.00 -23.54
N PRO A 360 47.63 -16.61 -22.43
CA PRO A 360 48.79 -15.72 -22.50
C PRO A 360 49.86 -16.36 -23.39
N SER A 361 50.33 -15.60 -24.38
CA SER A 361 51.42 -16.03 -25.24
C SER A 361 52.60 -16.47 -24.37
N PRO A 362 53.24 -17.63 -24.64
CA PRO A 362 54.34 -18.11 -23.81
C PRO A 362 55.46 -17.06 -23.76
N THR A 363 55.86 -16.70 -22.55
CA THR A 363 56.99 -15.81 -22.29
C THR A 363 58.24 -16.36 -22.99
N PRO A 364 59.03 -15.54 -23.70
CA PRO A 364 60.25 -16.01 -24.35
C PRO A 364 61.22 -16.58 -23.29
N SER A 365 61.63 -17.83 -23.47
CA SER A 365 62.57 -18.49 -22.57
C SER A 365 63.96 -17.84 -22.66
N PRO A 366 64.58 -17.42 -21.55
CA PRO A 366 65.97 -16.97 -21.57
C PRO A 366 66.90 -18.15 -21.89
N THR A 367 67.78 -17.97 -22.88
CA THR A 367 68.80 -18.97 -23.25
C THR A 367 69.90 -19.08 -22.20
N PRO A 368 70.39 -20.28 -21.85
CA PRO A 368 71.47 -20.46 -20.90
C PRO A 368 72.84 -20.04 -21.49
N SER A 369 73.73 -19.54 -20.64
CA SER A 369 75.15 -19.34 -20.95
C SER A 369 76.01 -19.65 -19.72
N SER A 370 77.29 -20.01 -19.95
CA SER A 370 78.14 -20.75 -19.02
C SER A 370 79.10 -19.89 -18.17
N GLY A 371 79.26 -20.24 -16.88
CA GLY A 371 80.29 -19.71 -15.97
C GLY A 371 80.33 -20.44 -14.61
N PRO A 372 81.48 -20.65 -13.93
CA PRO A 372 81.59 -21.60 -12.80
C PRO A 372 81.63 -21.03 -11.36
N SER A 373 81.47 -21.96 -10.41
CA SER A 373 81.72 -21.95 -8.92
C SER A 373 82.94 -21.16 -8.40
N PRO A 374 83.10 -20.88 -7.06
CA PRO A 374 82.54 -21.56 -5.87
C PRO A 374 81.90 -20.56 -4.84
N GLN A 375 81.78 -20.71 -3.49
CA GLN A 375 82.28 -21.67 -2.46
C GLN A 375 81.48 -21.58 -1.12
N GLY A 376 81.51 -22.64 -0.28
CA GLY A 376 81.00 -22.67 1.12
C GLY A 376 79.49 -22.96 1.25
N GLY A 377 78.94 -23.66 2.26
CA GLY A 377 79.46 -24.16 3.56
C GLY A 377 78.76 -23.44 4.74
N THR A 378 78.17 -24.09 5.76
CA THR A 378 78.12 -25.51 6.20
C THR A 378 76.82 -25.81 7.01
N THR A 379 76.63 -27.08 7.44
CA THR A 379 75.90 -27.52 8.67
C THR A 379 74.43 -27.12 8.85
N THR A 380 73.40 -27.98 8.71
CA THR A 380 73.02 -29.31 9.30
C THR A 380 72.08 -29.26 10.54
N THR A 381 70.78 -29.47 10.25
CA THR A 381 69.79 -30.27 11.03
C THR A 381 69.28 -29.69 12.40
N PRO A 382 68.24 -30.27 13.08
CA PRO A 382 67.06 -29.48 13.50
C PRO A 382 66.66 -29.65 14.98
N VAL A 383 65.42 -29.30 15.37
CA VAL A 383 64.44 -30.11 16.17
C VAL A 383 63.37 -29.22 16.85
N GLY A 384 62.08 -29.58 16.68
CA GLY A 384 60.99 -29.31 17.66
C GLY A 384 60.44 -27.86 17.77
N THR A 385 59.31 -27.61 18.45
CA THR A 385 58.24 -28.55 18.89
C THR A 385 56.90 -27.83 19.13
N THR A 386 55.81 -28.61 19.11
CA THR A 386 54.42 -28.40 19.63
C THR A 386 54.33 -27.42 20.83
N THR A 387 53.28 -26.61 21.04
CA THR A 387 51.95 -27.06 21.52
C THR A 387 50.90 -25.92 21.56
N THR A 388 49.61 -26.28 21.54
CA THR A 388 48.43 -25.42 21.73
C THR A 388 48.27 -24.87 23.16
N THR A 389 47.70 -23.67 23.34
CA THR A 389 46.97 -23.35 24.59
C THR A 389 45.84 -22.33 24.37
N THR A 390 44.82 -22.45 25.22
CA THR A 390 43.64 -21.58 25.34
C THR A 390 43.97 -20.13 25.68
N THR A 391 43.07 -19.20 25.38
CA THR A 391 42.93 -17.94 26.14
C THR A 391 41.49 -17.76 26.57
N ALA A 392 41.28 -17.59 27.88
CA ALA A 392 40.03 -17.13 28.48
C ALA A 392 40.30 -15.79 29.19
N GLY A 393 39.31 -14.90 29.22
CA GLY A 393 39.40 -13.60 29.90
C GLY A 393 38.05 -13.26 30.52
N THR A 394 38.02 -12.98 31.83
CA THR A 394 36.77 -12.88 32.60
C THR A 394 36.77 -11.69 33.56
N LEU A 395 35.78 -10.78 33.42
CA LEU A 395 35.33 -9.81 34.42
C LEU A 395 33.89 -9.37 34.06
N ALA A 396 32.93 -9.12 34.97
CA ALA A 396 32.71 -9.61 36.33
C ALA A 396 31.24 -9.32 36.77
N LYS A 397 30.69 -10.12 37.71
CA LYS A 397 29.62 -9.83 38.73
C LYS A 397 28.61 -8.69 38.43
N THR A 398 27.28 -8.89 38.39
CA THR A 398 26.33 -9.58 39.32
C THR A 398 25.05 -9.98 38.54
N GLY A 399 24.07 -10.74 39.03
CA GLY A 399 23.95 -11.52 40.28
C GLY A 399 22.53 -11.52 40.88
N SER A 400 21.67 -12.49 40.52
CA SER A 400 20.53 -13.01 41.31
C SER A 400 19.96 -14.27 40.61
N SER A 401 19.17 -15.08 41.33
CA SER A 401 18.53 -16.30 40.80
C SER A 401 17.00 -16.26 40.94
N ASP A 402 16.34 -16.98 40.02
CA ASP A 402 15.01 -17.61 40.17
C ASP A 402 13.73 -16.76 40.35
N ALA A 403 12.62 -17.48 40.17
CA ALA A 403 11.23 -17.14 40.48
C ALA A 403 10.41 -16.30 39.47
N LEU A 404 9.40 -16.99 38.92
CA LEU A 404 8.05 -16.53 38.55
C LEU A 404 7.81 -15.68 37.29
N HIS A 405 6.71 -16.05 36.65
CA HIS A 405 6.08 -15.49 35.46
C HIS A 405 5.92 -13.96 35.45
N GLY A 406 6.21 -13.33 34.31
CA GLY A 406 5.80 -11.97 33.99
C GLY A 406 5.33 -11.86 32.53
N LEU A 407 4.08 -11.43 32.30
CA LEU A 407 3.62 -11.06 30.96
C LEU A 407 4.15 -9.67 30.59
N ALA A 408 4.75 -9.55 29.40
CA ALA A 408 5.00 -8.24 28.77
C ALA A 408 5.18 -8.37 27.24
N LEU A 409 4.07 -8.47 26.50
CA LEU A 409 4.06 -7.97 25.12
C LEU A 409 3.80 -6.46 25.19
N ALA A 410 4.78 -5.65 24.76
CA ALA A 410 4.60 -4.22 24.58
C ALA A 410 5.35 -3.73 23.33
N SER A 411 4.57 -3.26 22.36
CA SER A 411 4.96 -2.58 21.13
C SER A 411 6.08 -1.54 21.30
N GLY A 412 7.07 -1.56 20.40
CA GLY A 412 8.17 -0.59 20.40
C GLY A 412 8.85 -0.42 19.04
N THR A 413 8.20 0.25 18.08
CA THR A 413 8.88 0.91 16.95
C THR A 413 7.96 1.96 16.32
N ALA A 414 8.43 3.20 16.27
CA ALA A 414 7.78 4.32 15.61
C ALA A 414 8.84 5.23 14.97
N VAL A 415 8.40 6.17 14.14
CA VAL A 415 9.23 7.14 13.40
C VAL A 415 10.08 6.53 12.28
N LEU A 416 9.62 6.72 11.04
CA LEU A 416 10.35 7.51 10.04
C LEU A 416 9.46 7.77 8.81
N LEU A 417 9.08 9.03 8.58
CA LEU A 417 8.96 9.67 7.27
C LEU A 417 8.50 11.13 7.45
N GLY A 418 9.21 12.08 6.84
CA GLY A 418 8.83 13.49 6.87
C GLY A 418 9.68 14.35 5.94
N ALA A 419 9.05 14.87 4.88
CA ALA A 419 9.52 15.97 4.04
C ALA A 419 8.38 16.39 3.08
N GLY A 420 8.33 17.66 2.64
CA GLY A 420 7.60 18.02 1.40
C GLY A 420 6.47 19.05 1.46
N ALA A 421 6.27 19.81 2.55
CA ALA A 421 5.23 20.84 2.62
C ALA A 421 5.79 22.26 2.92
N VAL A 422 6.30 22.95 1.88
CA VAL A 422 6.68 24.37 1.93
C VAL A 422 6.26 25.07 0.63
N PHE A 423 5.92 26.36 0.70
CA PHE A 423 5.48 27.25 -0.39
C PHE A 423 4.09 27.00 -0.99
N ALA A 424 3.06 27.45 -0.26
CA ALA A 424 1.72 27.74 -0.79
C ALA A 424 1.16 29.09 -0.28
N THR A 425 2.00 30.13 -0.22
CA THR A 425 1.70 31.40 0.49
C THR A 425 1.71 32.66 -0.39
N ARG A 426 0.97 32.69 -1.52
CA ARG A 426 0.48 33.97 -2.08
C ARG A 426 -0.69 33.84 -3.07
N ARG A 427 -1.92 33.98 -2.57
CA ARG A 427 -3.04 34.54 -3.36
C ARG A 427 -4.14 35.15 -2.47
N ARG A 428 -4.01 36.46 -2.19
CA ARG A 428 -5.15 37.35 -1.91
C ARG A 428 -5.16 38.43 -3.00
N ARG A 429 -6.35 38.81 -3.47
CA ARG A 429 -6.57 40.06 -4.22
C ARG A 429 -6.78 41.20 -3.21
N ALA A 430 -6.46 42.44 -3.58
CA ALA A 430 -7.42 43.55 -3.63
C ALA A 430 -6.77 44.84 -4.18
N THR A 431 -7.59 45.61 -4.92
CA THR A 431 -7.63 47.10 -5.04
C THR A 431 -6.47 47.95 -5.60
N ASP A 432 -6.92 48.94 -6.39
CA ASP A 432 -6.45 50.32 -6.61
C ASP A 432 -5.08 50.64 -7.23
N ALA A 433 -5.11 50.91 -8.55
CA ALA A 433 -4.59 52.12 -9.22
C ALA A 433 -4.96 52.11 -10.71
#